data_AF-A0A318J404-F1
#
_entry.id   AF-A0A318J404-F1
#
_cell.length_a   1.000
_cell.length_b   1.000
_cell.length_c   1.000
_cell.angle_alpha   90.00
_cell.angle_beta   90.00
_cell.angle_gamma   90.00
#
_symmetry.space_group_name_H-M   'P 1'
#
loop_
_entity.id
_entity.type
_entity.pdbx_description
1 polymer ?
#
loop_
_entity_poly.entity_id
_entity_poly.type
_entity_poly.pdbx_seq_one_letter_code
_entity_poly.pdbx_strand_id
1 'polypeptide(L)'
;MSLPEQLASQLAADDLRPFLALYFSHRGPDDLPAIHIKLHGLEQGQAVSTIRLDHIAGLEADPRRLAGRSFSFPVNPAYGYIDGSVYLQGRHQAVDVTRLTFGMEKNLQIPLEVTGNIQFEELPLPLEFNFSVPLQLPLDHAAMLALLEAGMQATSACTPRDMGRLMAYLKQHLPYDEQIADLAALAKARLLANHK
;
A
#
# COMPACT_ATOMS: atom_id res chain seq x y z
N MET A 1 -8.41 -1.77 36.07
CA MET A 1 -7.83 -1.56 34.74
C MET A 1 -8.91 -1.00 33.85
N SER A 2 -8.58 0.05 33.10
CA SER A 2 -9.46 0.54 32.04
C SER A 2 -9.43 -0.44 30.86
N LEU A 3 -10.49 -0.48 30.04
CA LEU A 3 -10.54 -1.31 28.82
C LEU A 3 -9.27 -1.17 27.94
N PRO A 4 -8.69 0.05 27.77
CA PRO A 4 -7.43 0.28 27.06
C PRO A 4 -6.20 -0.43 27.63
N GLU A 5 -6.02 -0.43 28.96
CA GLU A 5 -4.86 -1.09 29.60
C GLU A 5 -4.89 -2.61 29.42
N GLN A 6 -6.08 -3.21 29.45
CA GLN A 6 -6.24 -4.65 29.19
C GLN A 6 -5.92 -4.99 27.73
N LEU A 7 -6.20 -4.07 26.82
CA LEU A 7 -6.06 -4.30 25.38
C LEU A 7 -4.64 -4.07 24.87
N ALA A 8 -3.99 -3.03 25.35
CA ALA A 8 -2.59 -2.79 25.06
C ALA A 8 -1.70 -3.89 25.70
N SER A 9 -2.16 -4.50 26.80
CA SER A 9 -1.53 -5.70 27.37
C SER A 9 -1.82 -7.01 26.61
N GLN A 10 -2.78 -7.02 25.68
CA GLN A 10 -3.19 -8.19 24.89
C GLN A 10 -2.71 -8.15 23.44
N LEU A 11 -2.52 -6.96 22.86
CA LEU A 11 -2.03 -6.80 21.49
C LEU A 11 -0.54 -7.14 21.44
N ALA A 12 -0.20 -8.29 20.85
CA ALA A 12 1.15 -8.68 20.56
C ALA A 12 1.56 -8.23 19.15
N ALA A 13 2.87 -8.16 18.88
CA ALA A 13 3.39 -7.92 17.53
C ALA A 13 2.82 -8.93 16.52
N ASP A 14 2.61 -10.18 16.95
CA ASP A 14 2.04 -11.27 16.14
C ASP A 14 0.57 -11.06 15.75
N ASP A 15 -0.13 -10.13 16.41
CA ASP A 15 -1.50 -9.75 16.05
C ASP A 15 -1.52 -8.77 14.87
N LEU A 16 -0.43 -8.03 14.64
CA LEU A 16 -0.25 -7.24 13.42
C LEU A 16 -0.06 -8.23 12.26
N ARG A 17 -1.15 -8.51 11.54
CA ARG A 17 -1.17 -9.44 10.40
C ARG A 17 -1.20 -8.66 9.09
N PRO A 18 -0.07 -8.10 8.63
CA PRO A 18 -0.01 -7.40 7.36
C PRO A 18 -0.18 -8.39 6.19
N PHE A 19 -0.83 -7.95 5.12
CA PHE A 19 -1.02 -8.81 3.94
C PHE A 19 -0.72 -8.13 2.61
N LEU A 20 -0.68 -6.79 2.58
CA LEU A 20 -0.39 -6.03 1.37
C LEU A 20 0.15 -4.65 1.73
N ALA A 21 1.24 -4.24 1.10
CA ALA A 21 1.70 -2.87 1.10
C ALA A 21 1.50 -2.23 -0.27
N LEU A 22 1.15 -0.94 -0.29
CA LEU A 22 1.04 -0.11 -1.49
C LEU A 22 1.99 1.07 -1.37
N TYR A 23 2.70 1.38 -2.45
CA TYR A 23 3.63 2.49 -2.56
C TYR A 23 3.01 3.61 -3.40
N PHE A 24 3.03 4.82 -2.86
CA PHE A 24 2.57 6.03 -3.53
C PHE A 24 3.77 6.94 -3.70
N SER A 25 4.11 7.27 -4.95
CA SER A 25 5.30 8.08 -5.26
C SER A 25 5.17 9.53 -4.82
N HIS A 26 3.93 10.02 -4.76
CA HIS A 26 3.56 11.42 -4.63
C HIS A 26 2.32 11.51 -3.76
N ARG A 27 2.46 11.85 -2.47
CA ARG A 27 1.33 11.92 -1.54
C ARG A 27 1.50 13.02 -0.49
N GLY A 28 0.37 13.61 -0.10
CA GLY A 28 0.32 14.64 0.95
C GLY A 28 0.76 16.01 0.44
N PRO A 29 0.81 17.01 1.34
CA PRO A 29 1.16 18.39 1.00
C PRO A 29 2.61 18.55 0.52
N ASP A 30 3.50 17.65 0.94
CA ASP A 30 4.94 17.71 0.63
C ASP A 30 5.31 16.95 -0.65
N ASP A 31 4.33 16.31 -1.30
CA ASP A 31 4.52 15.51 -2.52
C ASP A 31 5.60 14.43 -2.39
N LEU A 32 5.70 13.86 -1.19
CA LEU A 32 6.69 12.84 -0.85
C LEU A 32 6.10 11.42 -0.95
N PRO A 33 6.97 10.41 -1.09
CA PRO A 33 6.57 9.02 -1.03
C PRO A 33 5.78 8.64 0.23
N ALA A 34 4.87 7.70 0.07
CA ALA A 34 4.15 7.06 1.16
C ALA A 34 4.02 5.55 0.95
N ILE A 35 3.98 4.79 2.04
CA ILE A 35 3.73 3.35 2.05
C ILE A 35 2.55 3.06 2.96
N HIS A 36 1.51 2.43 2.42
CA HIS A 36 0.32 2.05 3.19
C HIS A 36 0.26 0.53 3.30
N ILE A 37 0.32 0.03 4.53
CA ILE A 37 0.39 -1.40 4.85
C ILE A 37 -0.96 -1.83 5.40
N LYS A 38 -1.67 -2.65 4.64
CA LYS A 38 -2.96 -3.21 5.00
C LYS A 38 -2.79 -4.37 5.97
N LEU A 39 -3.54 -4.33 7.07
CA LEU A 39 -3.59 -5.34 8.10
C LEU A 39 -4.92 -6.12 8.00
N HIS A 40 -4.88 -7.43 8.26
CA HIS A 40 -6.12 -8.15 8.52
C HIS A 40 -6.82 -7.52 9.74
N GLY A 41 -8.15 -7.40 9.66
CA GLY A 41 -8.94 -6.80 10.73
C GLY A 41 -8.67 -7.50 12.06
N LEU A 42 -8.37 -6.69 13.08
CA LEU A 42 -8.18 -7.14 14.46
C LEU A 42 -9.52 -7.38 15.18
N GLU A 43 -10.64 -7.04 14.54
CA GLU A 43 -11.99 -7.19 15.09
C GLU A 43 -12.80 -8.26 14.33
N GLN A 44 -13.66 -8.97 15.06
CA GLN A 44 -14.61 -9.91 14.49
C GLN A 44 -15.66 -9.16 13.65
N GLY A 45 -15.38 -8.96 12.36
CA GLY A 45 -16.37 -8.56 11.37
C GLY A 45 -16.28 -7.14 10.79
N GLN A 46 -15.28 -6.31 11.14
CA GLN A 46 -15.08 -5.01 10.48
C GLN A 46 -13.62 -4.59 10.22
N ALA A 47 -13.51 -3.88 9.10
CA ALA A 47 -12.42 -3.12 8.46
C ALA A 47 -10.96 -3.55 8.69
N VAL A 48 -10.33 -3.94 7.58
CA VAL A 48 -8.88 -3.84 7.35
C VAL A 48 -8.37 -2.51 7.94
N SER A 49 -7.48 -2.57 8.94
CA SER A 49 -6.74 -1.38 9.38
C SER A 49 -5.53 -1.17 8.47
N THR A 50 -4.97 0.03 8.47
CA THR A 50 -3.81 0.39 7.64
C THR A 50 -2.80 1.12 8.49
N ILE A 51 -1.56 0.61 8.52
CA ILE A 51 -0.42 1.41 8.95
C ILE A 51 -0.07 2.33 7.78
N ARG A 52 -0.16 3.63 8.01
CA ARG A 52 0.17 4.66 7.05
C ARG A 52 1.55 5.19 7.38
N LEU A 53 2.46 5.10 6.43
CA LEU A 53 3.79 5.68 6.49
C LEU A 53 3.82 6.81 5.47
N ASP A 54 3.60 8.04 5.91
CA ASP A 54 3.51 9.21 5.05
C ASP A 54 4.81 10.04 5.15
N HIS A 55 5.07 10.88 4.14
CA HIS A 55 6.16 11.87 4.10
C HIS A 55 7.58 11.26 4.13
N ILE A 56 7.80 10.14 3.43
CA ILE A 56 9.06 9.41 3.48
C ILE A 56 10.11 10.07 2.56
N ALA A 57 10.98 10.89 3.15
CA ALA A 57 12.08 11.50 2.43
C ALA A 57 13.16 10.48 2.03
N GLY A 58 13.79 10.69 0.86
CA GLY A 58 14.94 9.89 0.39
C GLY A 58 14.61 8.58 -0.33
N LEU A 59 13.32 8.25 -0.51
CA LEU A 59 12.90 7.15 -1.39
C LEU A 59 12.75 7.61 -2.84
N GLU A 60 13.05 6.70 -3.77
CA GLU A 60 12.88 6.89 -5.21
C GLU A 60 11.40 6.88 -5.60
N ALA A 61 10.97 7.79 -6.48
CA ALA A 61 9.59 7.82 -6.96
C ALA A 61 9.14 6.50 -7.63
N ASP A 62 10.03 5.78 -8.31
CA ASP A 62 9.71 4.45 -8.85
C ASP A 62 10.06 3.37 -7.80
N PRO A 63 9.08 2.68 -7.20
CA PRO A 63 9.33 1.68 -6.16
C PRO A 63 10.19 0.51 -6.65
N ARG A 64 10.27 0.25 -7.96
CA ARG A 64 11.17 -0.79 -8.51
C ARG A 64 12.63 -0.50 -8.23
N ARG A 65 13.01 0.78 -8.16
CA ARG A 65 14.39 1.21 -7.82
C ARG A 65 14.76 1.05 -6.36
N LEU A 66 13.80 0.62 -5.53
CA LEU A 66 14.03 0.29 -4.12
C LEU A 66 14.47 -1.17 -3.96
N ALA A 67 14.28 -2.04 -4.96
CA ALA A 67 14.59 -3.45 -4.87
C ALA A 67 16.04 -3.71 -4.41
N GLY A 68 16.20 -4.57 -3.40
CA GLY A 68 17.49 -4.93 -2.80
C GLY A 68 18.12 -3.85 -1.90
N ARG A 69 17.40 -2.76 -1.58
CA ARG A 69 17.92 -1.65 -0.76
C ARG A 69 17.31 -1.67 0.65
N SER A 70 18.07 -1.16 1.61
CA SER A 70 17.60 -0.92 2.98
C SER A 70 17.77 0.55 3.35
N PHE A 71 16.81 1.07 4.10
CA PHE A 71 16.79 2.44 4.59
C PHE A 71 16.57 2.43 6.09
N SER A 72 17.21 3.36 6.79
CA SER A 72 17.05 3.55 8.22
C SER A 72 16.57 4.95 8.50
N PHE A 73 15.67 5.07 9.47
CA PHE A 73 15.00 6.30 9.81
C PHE A 73 15.12 6.55 11.32
N PRO A 74 15.23 7.81 11.75
CA PRO A 74 15.16 8.15 13.15
C PRO A 74 13.71 8.04 13.67
N VAL A 75 13.55 8.07 14.98
CA VAL A 75 12.24 8.06 15.66
C VAL A 75 11.69 9.47 15.82
N ASN A 76 10.37 9.63 15.89
CA ASN A 76 9.72 10.91 16.16
C ASN A 76 10.22 11.52 17.50
N PRO A 77 10.54 12.83 17.58
CA PRO A 77 10.42 13.88 16.56
C PRO A 77 11.74 14.21 15.83
N ALA A 78 12.72 13.31 15.83
CA ALA A 78 14.02 13.61 15.23
C ALA A 78 13.90 13.79 13.70
N TYR A 79 14.56 14.82 13.18
CA TYR A 79 14.48 15.19 11.76
C TYR A 79 14.74 14.02 10.81
N GLY A 80 13.83 13.81 9.85
CA GLY A 80 13.89 12.70 8.89
C GLY A 80 13.14 11.44 9.32
N TYR A 81 12.42 11.48 10.45
CA TYR A 81 11.51 10.41 10.84
C TYR A 81 10.37 10.24 9.82
N ILE A 82 9.82 9.03 9.75
CA ILE A 82 8.62 8.75 8.94
C ILE A 82 7.39 9.16 9.76
N ASP A 83 6.47 9.93 9.16
CA ASP A 83 5.18 10.22 9.79
C ASP A 83 4.28 8.99 9.71
N GLY A 84 4.41 8.12 10.70
CA GLY A 84 3.71 6.84 10.79
C GLY A 84 2.50 6.89 11.71
N SER A 85 1.38 6.31 11.27
CA SER A 85 0.19 6.16 12.10
C SER A 85 -0.60 4.89 11.81
N VAL A 86 -1.38 4.44 12.78
CA VAL A 86 -2.35 3.36 12.63
C VAL A 86 -3.59 3.65 13.46
N TYR A 87 -4.76 3.30 12.94
CA TYR A 87 -5.99 3.33 13.71
C TYR A 87 -6.29 1.95 14.27
N LEU A 88 -6.23 1.83 15.60
CA LEU A 88 -6.54 0.60 16.33
C LEU A 88 -7.72 0.89 17.24
N GLN A 89 -8.83 0.16 17.06
CA GLN A 89 -10.06 0.31 17.86
C GLN A 89 -10.58 1.75 17.92
N GLY A 90 -10.58 2.43 16.77
CA GLY A 90 -11.03 3.82 16.66
C GLY A 90 -10.09 4.86 17.24
N ARG A 91 -8.87 4.48 17.66
CA ARG A 91 -7.87 5.40 18.19
C ARG A 91 -6.67 5.51 17.28
N HIS A 92 -6.17 6.73 17.14
CA HIS A 92 -4.96 7.04 16.42
C HIS A 92 -3.74 6.70 17.29
N GLN A 93 -2.87 5.83 16.81
CA GLN A 93 -1.59 5.52 17.45
C GLN A 93 -0.45 5.93 16.53
N ALA A 94 0.58 6.55 17.10
CA ALA A 94 1.78 6.89 16.35
C ALA A 94 2.62 5.63 16.08
N VAL A 95 3.24 5.59 14.92
CA VAL A 95 4.09 4.47 14.48
C VAL A 95 5.46 5.01 14.12
N ASP A 96 6.48 4.58 14.86
CA ASP A 96 7.87 4.90 14.55
C ASP A 96 8.49 3.75 13.76
N VAL A 97 8.67 3.93 12.46
CA VAL A 97 9.43 2.98 11.62
C VAL A 97 10.89 3.38 11.61
N THR A 98 11.76 2.46 12.01
CA THR A 98 13.22 2.70 12.08
C THR A 98 13.97 2.04 10.93
N ARG A 99 13.35 1.07 10.25
CA ARG A 99 13.95 0.40 9.08
C ARG A 99 12.92 -0.10 8.10
N LEU A 100 13.23 0.10 6.81
CA LEU A 100 12.58 -0.54 5.68
C LEU A 100 13.63 -1.30 4.88
N THR A 101 13.41 -2.59 4.64
CA THR A 101 14.25 -3.40 3.75
C THR A 101 13.41 -3.94 2.60
N PHE A 102 13.82 -3.60 1.38
CA PHE A 102 13.16 -4.01 0.16
C PHE A 102 13.92 -5.19 -0.43
N GLY A 103 13.24 -6.33 -0.56
CA GLY A 103 13.76 -7.52 -1.23
C GLY A 103 13.89 -7.34 -2.74
N MET A 104 14.09 -8.45 -3.45
CA MET A 104 14.13 -8.44 -4.91
C MET A 104 12.72 -8.45 -5.51
N GLU A 105 12.53 -7.74 -6.61
CA GLU A 105 11.29 -7.77 -7.38
C GLU A 105 11.03 -9.18 -7.92
N LYS A 106 9.79 -9.65 -7.73
CA LYS A 106 9.27 -10.87 -8.35
C LYS A 106 7.77 -10.74 -8.54
N ASN A 107 7.27 -11.05 -9.73
CA ASN A 107 5.83 -11.07 -10.04
C ASN A 107 5.09 -9.77 -9.65
N LEU A 108 5.66 -8.61 -10.03
CA LEU A 108 5.12 -7.28 -9.67
C LEU A 108 5.01 -7.03 -8.16
N GLN A 109 5.82 -7.72 -7.35
CA GLN A 109 5.88 -7.51 -5.92
C GLN A 109 7.32 -7.42 -5.44
N ILE A 110 7.55 -6.66 -4.38
CA ILE A 110 8.79 -6.62 -3.63
C ILE A 110 8.48 -7.06 -2.19
N PRO A 111 9.14 -8.09 -1.63
CA PRO A 111 9.05 -8.35 -0.18
C PRO A 111 9.54 -7.12 0.58
N LEU A 112 8.73 -6.57 1.47
CA LEU A 112 9.07 -5.42 2.29
C LEU A 112 9.11 -5.86 3.75
N GLU A 113 10.30 -5.79 4.35
CA GLU A 113 10.46 -5.93 5.80
C GLU A 113 10.36 -4.55 6.45
N VAL A 114 9.55 -4.46 7.50
CA VAL A 114 9.30 -3.23 8.24
C VAL A 114 9.62 -3.48 9.71
N THR A 115 10.52 -2.68 10.26
CA THR A 115 10.86 -2.71 11.69
C THR A 115 10.53 -1.36 12.30
N GLY A 116 9.86 -1.40 13.45
CA GLY A 116 9.43 -0.21 14.13
C GLY A 116 8.74 -0.51 15.45
N ASN A 117 8.02 0.48 15.94
CA ASN A 117 7.20 0.35 17.13
C ASN A 117 5.92 1.20 17.02
N ILE A 118 4.92 0.82 17.79
CA ILE A 118 3.66 1.57 17.94
C ILE A 118 3.66 2.18 19.34
N GLN A 119 3.50 3.49 19.40
CA GLN A 119 3.37 4.23 20.65
C GLN A 119 1.91 4.16 21.10
N PHE A 120 1.68 3.74 22.35
CA PHE A 120 0.39 3.78 23.00
C PHE A 120 0.48 4.74 24.19
N GLU A 121 -0.43 5.71 24.28
CA GLU A 121 -0.47 6.64 25.42
C GLU A 121 -0.60 5.92 26.76
N GLU A 122 -1.28 4.77 26.77
CA GLU A 122 -1.55 3.99 27.98
C GLU A 122 -0.45 2.99 28.36
N LEU A 123 0.54 2.76 27.50
CA LEU A 123 1.63 1.82 27.79
C LEU A 123 2.92 2.54 28.19
N PRO A 124 3.67 1.99 29.17
CA PRO A 124 4.97 2.53 29.55
C PRO A 124 6.07 2.22 28.52
N LEU A 125 5.86 1.21 27.66
CA LEU A 125 6.78 0.80 26.60
C LEU A 125 6.00 0.68 25.29
N PRO A 126 6.61 1.06 24.16
CA PRO A 126 5.97 0.91 22.87
C PRO A 126 5.89 -0.56 22.46
N LEU A 127 4.94 -0.89 21.61
CA LEU A 127 4.84 -2.23 21.02
C LEU A 127 5.80 -2.32 19.84
N GLU A 128 6.92 -3.03 20.02
CA GLU A 128 7.85 -3.30 18.94
C GLU A 128 7.26 -4.29 17.92
N PHE A 129 7.58 -4.10 16.65
CA PHE A 129 7.22 -5.05 15.60
C PHE A 129 8.34 -5.22 14.57
N ASN A 130 8.37 -6.41 13.99
CA ASN A 130 9.12 -6.71 12.78
C ASN A 130 8.29 -7.69 11.95
N PHE A 131 7.89 -7.28 10.75
CA PHE A 131 7.13 -8.12 9.85
C PHE A 131 7.57 -7.96 8.40
N SER A 132 7.27 -8.99 7.60
CA SER A 132 7.42 -8.96 6.15
C SER A 132 6.05 -8.90 5.49
N VAL A 133 5.90 -8.03 4.49
CA VAL A 133 4.66 -7.84 3.73
C VAL A 133 4.99 -7.70 2.23
N PRO A 134 4.20 -8.26 1.31
CA PRO A 134 4.40 -8.00 -0.10
C PRO A 134 4.02 -6.54 -0.44
N LEU A 135 4.98 -5.78 -0.94
CA LEU A 135 4.73 -4.49 -1.59
C LEU A 135 4.33 -4.73 -3.04
N GLN A 136 3.08 -4.43 -3.38
CA GLN A 136 2.59 -4.54 -4.75
C GLN A 136 3.13 -3.38 -5.58
N LEU A 137 3.68 -3.65 -6.76
CA LEU A 137 4.17 -2.61 -7.66
C LEU A 137 3.04 -2.08 -8.56
N PRO A 138 3.03 -0.77 -8.88
CA PRO A 138 2.17 -0.22 -9.92
C PRO A 138 2.41 -0.92 -11.25
N LEU A 139 1.37 -1.14 -12.05
CA LEU A 139 1.52 -1.76 -13.37
C LEU A 139 2.37 -0.87 -14.28
N ASP A 140 3.38 -1.45 -14.93
CA ASP A 140 4.05 -0.75 -16.03
C ASP A 140 3.19 -0.78 -17.30
N HIS A 141 3.63 -0.09 -18.34
CA HIS A 141 2.89 0.01 -19.60
C HIS A 141 2.62 -1.37 -20.24
N ALA A 142 3.57 -2.31 -20.19
CA ALA A 142 3.39 -3.63 -20.76
C ALA A 142 2.34 -4.44 -19.97
N ALA A 143 2.40 -4.38 -18.64
CA ALA A 143 1.43 -5.02 -17.76
C ALA A 143 0.02 -4.41 -17.92
N MET A 144 -0.09 -3.09 -18.10
CA MET A 144 -1.37 -2.42 -18.39
C MET A 144 -1.97 -2.89 -19.72
N LEU A 145 -1.16 -3.04 -20.77
CA LEU A 145 -1.61 -3.59 -22.04
C LEU A 145 -2.08 -5.04 -21.91
N ALA A 146 -1.34 -5.88 -21.20
CA ALA A 146 -1.73 -7.27 -20.95
C ALA A 146 -3.06 -7.35 -20.18
N LEU A 147 -3.23 -6.52 -19.15
CA LEU A 147 -4.49 -6.42 -18.40
C LEU A 147 -5.64 -5.96 -19.30
N LEU A 148 -5.41 -4.97 -20.15
CA LEU A 148 -6.38 -4.48 -21.12
C LEU A 148 -6.81 -5.59 -22.08
N GLU A 149 -5.87 -6.35 -22.65
CA GLU A 149 -6.17 -7.46 -23.56
C GLU A 149 -6.99 -8.56 -22.88
N ALA A 150 -6.59 -8.97 -21.67
CA ALA A 150 -7.35 -9.92 -20.86
C ALA A 150 -8.77 -9.42 -20.59
N GLY A 151 -8.94 -8.14 -20.25
CA GLY A 151 -10.24 -7.53 -20.03
C GLY A 151 -11.11 -7.45 -21.28
N MET A 152 -10.52 -7.12 -22.43
CA MET A 152 -11.22 -7.11 -23.71
C MET A 152 -11.73 -8.51 -24.07
N GLN A 153 -10.90 -9.55 -23.86
CA GLN A 153 -11.30 -10.94 -24.06
C GLN A 153 -12.43 -11.36 -23.10
N ALA A 154 -12.25 -11.12 -21.80
CA ALA A 154 -13.22 -11.50 -20.77
C ALA A 154 -14.58 -10.83 -20.94
N THR A 155 -14.59 -9.59 -21.46
CA THR A 155 -15.83 -8.81 -21.65
C THR A 155 -16.32 -8.79 -23.09
N SER A 156 -15.61 -9.42 -24.02
CA SER A 156 -15.86 -9.30 -25.47
C SER A 156 -16.02 -7.84 -25.92
N ALA A 157 -15.23 -6.94 -25.36
CA ALA A 157 -15.29 -5.51 -25.68
C ALA A 157 -14.56 -5.24 -27.00
N CYS A 158 -15.29 -4.72 -27.99
CA CYS A 158 -14.75 -4.49 -29.33
C CYS A 158 -14.94 -3.04 -29.80
N THR A 159 -15.90 -2.32 -29.23
CA THR A 159 -16.29 -0.98 -29.68
C THR A 159 -16.29 0.03 -28.54
N PRO A 160 -16.28 1.34 -28.82
CA PRO A 160 -16.38 2.36 -27.78
C PRO A 160 -17.62 2.25 -26.87
N ARG A 161 -18.70 1.60 -27.33
CA ARG A 161 -19.90 1.36 -26.52
C ARG A 161 -19.67 0.36 -25.38
N ASP A 162 -18.66 -0.51 -25.52
CA ASP A 162 -18.31 -1.53 -24.53
C ASP A 162 -17.47 -0.96 -23.36
N MET A 163 -17.06 0.31 -23.44
CA MET A 163 -16.14 0.95 -22.49
C MET A 163 -16.58 0.76 -21.02
N GLY A 164 -17.86 0.96 -20.71
CA GLY A 164 -18.34 0.85 -19.34
C GLY A 164 -18.16 -0.56 -18.76
N ARG A 165 -18.46 -1.60 -19.55
CA ARG A 165 -18.28 -3.00 -19.15
C ARG A 165 -16.80 -3.35 -19.00
N LEU A 166 -15.98 -2.90 -19.94
CA LEU A 166 -14.53 -3.11 -19.90
C LEU A 166 -13.91 -2.46 -18.67
N MET A 167 -14.20 -1.18 -18.40
CA MET A 167 -13.66 -0.47 -17.23
C MET A 167 -14.12 -1.06 -15.90
N ALA A 168 -15.36 -1.56 -15.82
CA ALA A 168 -15.85 -2.27 -14.64
C ALA A 168 -15.01 -3.53 -14.34
N TYR A 169 -14.66 -4.30 -15.38
CA TYR A 169 -13.77 -5.45 -15.23
C TYR A 169 -12.36 -5.04 -14.83
N LEU A 170 -11.78 -4.06 -15.53
CA LEU A 170 -10.40 -3.62 -15.30
C LEU A 170 -10.19 -3.05 -13.90
N LYS A 171 -11.15 -2.27 -13.39
CA LYS A 171 -11.08 -1.70 -12.04
C LYS A 171 -10.98 -2.77 -10.95
N GLN A 172 -11.59 -3.93 -11.14
CA GLN A 172 -11.54 -5.04 -10.16
C GLN A 172 -10.16 -5.71 -10.09
N HIS A 173 -9.33 -5.51 -11.11
CA HIS A 173 -8.02 -6.15 -11.27
C HIS A 173 -6.86 -5.15 -11.19
N LEU A 174 -7.16 -3.88 -10.95
CA LEU A 174 -6.18 -2.81 -10.79
C LEU A 174 -5.66 -2.81 -9.34
N PRO A 175 -4.33 -2.89 -9.14
CA PRO A 175 -3.76 -2.80 -7.80
C PRO A 175 -3.84 -1.38 -7.21
N TYR A 176 -3.87 -0.35 -8.07
CA TYR A 176 -3.83 1.06 -7.71
C TYR A 176 -4.96 1.83 -8.40
N ASP A 177 -5.83 2.49 -7.63
CA ASP A 177 -6.90 3.31 -8.20
C ASP A 177 -6.38 4.49 -9.05
N GLU A 178 -5.18 5.00 -8.73
CA GLU A 178 -4.55 6.12 -9.46
C GLU A 178 -4.25 5.78 -10.93
N GLN A 179 -4.04 4.50 -11.25
CA GLN A 179 -3.73 4.05 -12.62
C GLN A 179 -4.98 3.91 -13.50
N ILE A 180 -6.18 4.17 -12.96
CA ILE A 180 -7.43 4.00 -13.71
C ILE A 180 -7.54 4.97 -14.89
N ALA A 181 -6.98 6.17 -14.77
CA ALA A 181 -7.02 7.19 -15.82
C ALA A 181 -6.16 6.77 -17.02
N ASP A 182 -4.93 6.30 -16.76
CA ASP A 182 -4.02 5.79 -17.79
C ASP A 182 -4.62 4.58 -18.50
N LEU A 183 -5.20 3.65 -17.72
CA LEU A 183 -5.83 2.47 -18.29
C LEU A 183 -7.08 2.81 -19.11
N ALA A 184 -7.87 3.79 -18.69
CA ALA A 184 -9.02 4.27 -19.47
C ALA A 184 -8.57 4.92 -20.79
N ALA A 185 -7.47 5.66 -20.79
CA ALA A 185 -6.89 6.24 -22.00
C ALA A 185 -6.43 5.14 -22.99
N LEU A 186 -5.72 4.12 -22.50
CA LEU A 186 -5.31 2.96 -23.30
C LEU A 186 -6.51 2.19 -23.87
N ALA A 187 -7.52 1.91 -23.04
CA ALA A 187 -8.75 1.24 -23.46
C ALA A 187 -9.47 2.01 -24.57
N LYS A 188 -9.55 3.34 -24.43
CA LYS A 188 -10.20 4.21 -25.43
C LYS A 188 -9.48 4.16 -26.76
N ALA A 189 -8.15 4.29 -26.74
CA ALA A 189 -7.33 4.21 -27.94
C ALA A 189 -7.51 2.85 -28.65
N ARG A 190 -7.52 1.75 -27.89
CA ARG A 190 -7.66 0.39 -28.43
C ARG A 190 -9.03 0.14 -29.07
N LEU A 191 -10.12 0.55 -28.41
CA LEU A 191 -11.48 0.39 -28.93
C LEU A 191 -11.73 1.26 -30.18
N LEU A 192 -11.13 2.45 -30.27
CA LEU A 192 -11.21 3.29 -31.47
C LEU A 192 -10.42 2.69 -32.64
N ALA A 193 -9.29 2.05 -32.37
CA ALA A 193 -8.49 1.39 -33.41
C ALA A 193 -9.21 0.19 -34.03
N ASN A 194 -9.98 -0.56 -33.24
CA ASN A 194 -10.72 -1.75 -33.71
C ASN A 194 -12.04 -1.43 -34.43
N HIS A 195 -12.49 -0.17 -34.40
CA HIS A 195 -13.75 0.29 -35.03
C HIS A 195 -13.52 0.93 -36.41
N LYS A 196 -12.27 1.01 -36.87
CA LYS A 196 -11.92 1.46 -38.22
C LYS A 196 -11.78 0.26 -39.15
#